data_AF-A0A1F3SHS0-F1
#
_entry.id   AF-A0A1F3SHS0-F1
#
_cell.length_a   1.000
_cell.length_b   1.000
_cell.length_c   1.000
_cell.angle_alpha   90.00
_cell.angle_beta   90.00
_cell.angle_gamma   90.00
#
_symmetry.space_group_name_H-M   'P 1'
#
loop_
_entity.id
_entity.type
_entity.pdbx_description
1 polymer ?
#
loop_
_entity_poly.entity_id
_entity_poly.type
_entity_poly.pdbx_seq_one_letter_code
_entity_poly.pdbx_strand_id
1 'polypeptide(L)'
;MNLRSFLFISCLCCCSSAFAWPIGSLTIGVDRASSPEKKWKDLSKNEEDRVRFLVETLLTSTTGKNLLGKARDRAANQGKTLFDVILPGEISITDSTLVRRFSPDRPEATAYELQSKIYINRELKVRDALLDLAHELVHFIYKTPFNPYQDEFQVKDFIVSTLEGRGGEIDAFLAECLVERELFPSRNRDNSNCVLILGEDGNPSRQKAVAEFYRVGAYLKMLQADLARYHLTSEQFPQMTDDHANFISSAYAVPYPLAALREFETIMGKVCENDYKRLSYMRESIGNPIGRGLASVLHSEDSDSASTTMAGLDKMEGKGARGREFVKMAQSYQRRCEFFQPQ
;
A
#
# COMPACT_ATOMS: atom_id res chain seq x y z
N MET A 1 37.05 -62.66 24.53
CA MET A 1 37.29 -61.57 25.50
C MET A 1 36.59 -60.33 24.97
N ASN A 2 35.31 -60.21 25.31
CA ASN A 2 34.75 -59.26 26.29
C ASN A 2 34.91 -57.79 25.84
N LEU A 3 33.87 -57.20 25.23
CA LEU A 3 32.65 -56.60 25.81
C LEU A 3 32.83 -55.12 26.15
N ARG A 4 32.00 -54.29 25.51
CA ARG A 4 31.43 -52.98 25.90
C ARG A 4 30.98 -52.33 24.57
N SER A 5 29.77 -52.56 24.05
CA SER A 5 28.43 -52.35 24.61
C SER A 5 28.27 -50.97 25.24
N PHE A 6 27.74 -50.04 24.46
CA PHE A 6 26.84 -49.01 24.94
C PHE A 6 25.57 -49.05 24.08
N LEU A 7 24.57 -49.74 24.61
CA LEU A 7 23.16 -49.40 24.37
C LEU A 7 22.91 -48.02 24.97
N PHE A 8 22.20 -47.15 24.26
CA PHE A 8 21.29 -46.22 24.92
C PHE A 8 19.88 -46.44 24.39
N ILE A 9 19.02 -46.67 25.37
CA ILE A 9 17.61 -47.00 25.29
C ILE A 9 16.83 -45.70 25.04
N SER A 10 15.83 -45.83 24.17
CA SER A 10 14.57 -45.08 24.12
C SER A 10 14.29 -44.17 25.32
N CYS A 11 13.99 -42.90 25.02
CA CYS A 11 12.98 -42.18 25.78
C CYS A 11 12.07 -41.45 24.78
N LEU A 12 10.93 -42.09 24.48
CA LEU A 12 9.72 -41.39 24.10
C LEU A 12 9.44 -40.33 25.16
N CYS A 13 9.45 -39.06 24.77
CA CYS A 13 8.69 -38.06 25.50
C CYS A 13 7.96 -37.19 24.49
N CYS A 14 6.66 -37.49 24.36
CA CYS A 14 5.66 -36.64 23.75
C CYS A 14 5.72 -35.24 24.37
N CYS A 15 6.11 -34.25 23.60
CA CYS A 15 5.67 -32.86 23.82
C CYS A 15 5.23 -32.28 22.48
N SER A 16 4.12 -32.82 21.97
CA SER A 16 3.24 -32.13 21.04
C SER A 16 2.59 -30.96 21.79
N SER A 17 3.29 -29.84 21.94
CA SER A 17 2.64 -28.57 22.29
C SER A 17 2.07 -27.97 21.01
N ALA A 18 1.06 -28.65 20.45
CA ALA A 18 0.04 -27.96 19.71
C ALA A 18 -0.61 -26.99 20.69
N PHE A 19 -0.40 -25.69 20.49
CA PHE A 19 -1.25 -24.66 21.07
C PHE A 19 -2.64 -24.81 20.43
N ALA A 20 -3.35 -25.84 20.86
CA ALA A 20 -4.79 -25.94 20.72
C ALA A 20 -5.35 -24.84 21.61
N TRP A 21 -5.86 -23.79 20.98
CA TRP A 21 -6.67 -22.81 21.68
C TRP A 21 -7.86 -23.54 22.30
N PRO A 22 -8.22 -23.27 23.56
CA PRO A 22 -9.49 -23.73 24.07
C PRO A 22 -10.56 -23.03 23.23
N ILE A 23 -11.24 -23.78 22.38
CA ILE A 23 -12.54 -23.40 21.83
C ILE A 23 -13.50 -23.49 23.02
N GLY A 24 -13.40 -22.51 23.92
CA GLY A 24 -14.43 -22.18 24.87
C GLY A 24 -15.62 -21.72 24.05
N SER A 25 -16.57 -22.63 23.88
CA SER A 25 -17.92 -22.38 23.39
C SER A 25 -18.58 -21.33 24.29
N LEU A 26 -18.31 -20.06 24.03
CA LEU A 26 -19.20 -18.95 24.35
C LEU A 26 -19.89 -18.61 23.03
N THR A 27 -21.00 -19.30 22.78
CA THR A 27 -21.96 -18.93 21.75
C THR A 27 -22.54 -17.57 22.11
N ILE A 28 -21.85 -16.50 21.72
CA ILE A 28 -22.52 -15.22 21.46
C ILE A 28 -23.44 -15.53 20.29
N GLY A 29 -24.75 -15.49 20.54
CA GLY A 29 -25.77 -15.66 19.52
C GLY A 29 -25.65 -14.56 18.47
N VAL A 30 -24.77 -14.77 17.50
CA VAL A 30 -24.85 -14.10 16.21
C VAL A 30 -26.05 -14.77 15.54
N ASP A 31 -27.21 -14.12 15.63
CA ASP A 31 -28.36 -14.46 14.83
C ASP A 31 -27.88 -14.68 13.39
N ARG A 32 -27.97 -15.94 12.96
CA ARG A 32 -27.29 -16.52 11.80
C ARG A 32 -27.86 -16.06 10.46
N ALA A 33 -28.39 -14.85 10.42
CA ALA A 33 -28.99 -14.24 9.25
C ALA A 33 -28.90 -12.71 9.33
N SER A 34 -27.70 -12.14 9.49
CA SER A 34 -27.54 -10.75 9.06
C SER A 34 -27.76 -10.74 7.54
N SER A 35 -28.83 -10.07 7.10
CA SER A 35 -29.08 -9.89 5.67
C SER A 35 -27.82 -9.28 5.02
N PRO A 36 -27.28 -9.88 3.94
CA PRO A 36 -26.16 -9.31 3.20
C PRO A 36 -26.42 -7.87 2.74
N GLU A 37 -27.68 -7.43 2.73
CA GLU A 37 -28.12 -6.10 2.34
C GLU A 37 -28.08 -5.04 3.46
N LYS A 38 -27.88 -5.45 4.71
CA LYS A 38 -27.75 -4.51 5.84
C LYS A 38 -26.37 -3.86 5.79
N LYS A 39 -26.26 -2.59 6.22
CA LYS A 39 -24.95 -1.97 6.42
C LYS A 39 -24.19 -2.67 7.55
N TRP A 40 -22.91 -2.95 7.36
CA TRP A 40 -22.14 -3.69 8.37
C TRP A 40 -21.90 -2.85 9.65
N LYS A 41 -21.89 -1.51 9.54
CA LYS A 41 -21.87 -0.62 10.71
C LYS A 41 -23.08 -0.79 11.64
N ASP A 42 -24.19 -1.32 11.14
CA ASP A 42 -25.42 -1.48 11.91
C ASP A 42 -25.51 -2.87 12.58
N LEU A 43 -24.46 -3.70 12.50
CA LEU A 43 -24.43 -5.05 13.08
C LEU A 43 -24.21 -5.06 14.60
N SER A 44 -23.38 -4.15 15.11
CA SER A 44 -23.08 -3.99 16.54
C SER A 44 -22.87 -2.52 16.87
N LYS A 45 -22.93 -2.15 18.15
CA LYS A 45 -22.50 -0.82 18.63
C LYS A 45 -20.97 -0.72 18.77
N ASN A 46 -20.29 -1.85 18.91
CA ASN A 46 -18.84 -1.92 19.05
C ASN A 46 -18.18 -2.13 17.68
N GLU A 47 -17.17 -1.34 17.36
CA GLU A 47 -16.43 -1.42 16.08
C GLU A 47 -15.65 -2.73 15.92
N GLU A 48 -15.01 -3.21 16.98
CA GLU A 48 -14.26 -4.47 16.98
C GLU A 48 -15.19 -5.65 16.71
N ASP A 49 -16.39 -5.68 17.30
CA ASP A 49 -17.38 -6.74 17.04
C ASP A 49 -17.84 -6.77 15.57
N ARG A 50 -17.94 -5.60 14.92
CA ARG A 50 -18.28 -5.52 13.49
C ARG A 50 -17.17 -6.07 12.63
N VAL A 51 -15.91 -5.72 12.93
CA VAL A 51 -14.74 -6.25 12.21
C VAL A 51 -14.62 -7.76 12.45
N ARG A 52 -14.84 -8.22 13.68
CA ARG A 52 -14.86 -9.63 14.05
C ARG A 52 -15.90 -10.41 13.24
N PHE A 53 -17.10 -9.85 13.09
CA PHE A 53 -18.13 -10.45 12.23
C PHE A 53 -17.65 -10.63 10.78
N LEU A 54 -17.00 -9.61 10.19
CA LEU A 54 -16.46 -9.72 8.83
C LEU A 54 -15.37 -10.81 8.75
N VAL A 55 -14.44 -10.83 9.70
CA VAL A 55 -13.36 -11.82 9.78
C VAL A 55 -13.93 -13.24 9.92
N GLU A 56 -14.87 -13.46 10.84
CA GLU A 56 -15.49 -14.76 11.07
C GLU A 56 -16.28 -15.25 9.86
N THR A 57 -16.97 -14.35 9.15
CA THR A 57 -17.66 -14.70 7.91
C THR A 57 -16.66 -15.06 6.82
N LEU A 58 -15.59 -14.28 6.66
CA LEU A 58 -14.56 -14.52 5.64
C LEU A 58 -13.77 -15.83 5.89
N LEU A 59 -13.68 -16.31 7.14
CA LEU A 59 -13.10 -17.62 7.48
C LEU A 59 -13.89 -18.81 6.89
N THR A 60 -15.14 -18.62 6.49
CA THR A 60 -15.96 -19.67 5.85
C THR A 60 -15.60 -19.86 4.36
N SER A 61 -14.90 -18.89 3.76
CA SER A 61 -14.31 -18.99 2.43
C SER A 61 -12.90 -19.62 2.52
N THR A 62 -12.58 -20.51 1.58
CA THR A 62 -11.25 -21.12 1.49
C THR A 62 -10.20 -20.06 1.14
N THR A 63 -10.51 -19.20 0.18
CA THR A 63 -9.65 -18.07 -0.22
C THR A 63 -9.52 -17.06 0.92
N GLY A 64 -10.64 -16.65 1.54
CA GLY A 64 -10.68 -15.74 2.67
C GLY A 64 -9.88 -16.25 3.87
N LYS A 65 -10.01 -17.53 4.22
CA LYS A 65 -9.21 -18.16 5.29
C LYS A 65 -7.70 -18.10 5.03
N ASN A 66 -7.26 -18.29 3.79
CA ASN A 66 -5.85 -18.19 3.41
C ASN A 66 -5.34 -16.74 3.56
N LEU A 67 -6.11 -15.76 3.06
CA LEU A 67 -5.79 -14.34 3.20
C LEU A 67 -5.66 -13.95 4.67
N LEU A 68 -6.64 -14.30 5.51
CA LEU A 68 -6.62 -14.00 6.94
C LEU A 68 -5.44 -14.65 7.67
N GLY A 69 -5.05 -15.87 7.29
CA GLY A 69 -3.85 -16.52 7.83
C GLY A 69 -2.58 -15.71 7.56
N LYS A 70 -2.36 -15.33 6.30
CA LYS A 70 -1.18 -14.56 5.90
C LYS A 70 -1.19 -13.13 6.45
N ALA A 71 -2.36 -12.50 6.54
CA ALA A 71 -2.49 -11.18 7.14
C ALA A 71 -2.17 -11.21 8.63
N ARG A 72 -2.58 -12.26 9.34
CA ARG A 72 -2.20 -12.47 10.75
C ARG A 72 -0.69 -12.61 10.90
N ASP A 73 -0.04 -13.40 10.05
CA ASP A 73 1.41 -13.58 10.10
C ASP A 73 2.15 -12.25 9.85
N ARG A 74 1.69 -11.46 8.87
CA ARG A 74 2.25 -10.12 8.59
C ARG A 74 2.02 -9.14 9.74
N ALA A 75 0.84 -9.12 10.35
CA ALA A 75 0.56 -8.27 11.52
C ALA A 75 1.43 -8.66 12.72
N ALA A 76 1.59 -9.96 12.98
CA ALA A 76 2.43 -10.48 14.07
C ALA A 76 3.90 -10.09 13.90
N ASN A 77 4.42 -10.09 12.67
CA ASN A 77 5.78 -9.60 12.36
C ASN A 77 5.97 -8.11 12.66
N GLN A 78 4.88 -7.34 12.80
CA GLN A 78 4.89 -5.93 13.21
C GLN A 78 4.55 -5.74 14.71
N GLY A 79 4.47 -6.82 15.50
CA GLY A 79 4.05 -6.78 16.90
C GLY A 79 2.59 -6.39 17.09
N LYS A 80 1.75 -6.62 16.09
CA LYS A 80 0.32 -6.29 16.07
C LYS A 80 -0.55 -7.53 15.93
N THR A 81 -1.80 -7.42 16.35
CA THR A 81 -2.84 -8.39 16.04
C THR A 81 -3.54 -8.01 14.73
N LEU A 82 -4.36 -8.93 14.20
CA LEU A 82 -5.16 -8.66 13.01
C LEU A 82 -6.18 -7.51 13.23
N PHE A 83 -6.70 -7.38 14.45
CA PHE A 83 -7.67 -6.34 14.80
C PHE A 83 -7.02 -4.96 15.01
N ASP A 84 -5.70 -4.91 15.22
CA ASP A 84 -4.96 -3.64 15.27
C ASP A 84 -4.72 -3.03 13.87
N VAL A 85 -4.87 -3.85 12.82
CA VAL A 85 -4.61 -3.44 11.43
C VAL A 85 -5.86 -3.33 10.57
N ILE A 86 -6.99 -3.95 10.96
CA ILE A 86 -8.28 -3.79 10.25
C ILE A 86 -9.16 -2.84 11.04
N LEU A 87 -9.48 -1.69 10.44
CA LEU A 87 -10.23 -0.61 11.08
C LEU A 87 -11.43 -0.21 10.22
N PRO A 88 -12.53 0.27 10.83
CA PRO A 88 -13.56 0.97 10.09
C PRO A 88 -13.04 2.32 9.57
N GLY A 89 -13.43 2.70 8.35
CA GLY A 89 -13.09 3.97 7.73
C GLY A 89 -14.22 4.54 6.87
N GLU A 90 -13.97 5.68 6.24
CA GLU A 90 -14.91 6.34 5.32
C GLU A 90 -14.80 5.78 3.89
N ILE A 91 -13.65 5.21 3.55
CA ILE A 91 -13.39 4.47 2.30
C ILE A 91 -12.73 3.14 2.63
N SER A 92 -12.84 2.18 1.71
CA SER A 92 -12.07 0.94 1.76
C SER A 92 -10.73 1.18 1.10
N ILE A 93 -9.64 1.00 1.86
CA ILE A 93 -8.27 1.19 1.37
C ILE A 93 -7.25 0.56 2.32
N THR A 94 -6.18 0.01 1.74
CA THR A 94 -4.96 -0.35 2.45
C THR A 94 -3.98 0.79 2.40
N ASP A 95 -4.01 1.62 3.43
CA ASP A 95 -3.08 2.72 3.59
C ASP A 95 -1.71 2.17 4.00
N SER A 96 -0.70 2.41 3.17
CA SER A 96 0.70 2.05 3.42
C SER A 96 1.53 3.32 3.53
N THR A 97 1.87 3.69 4.76
CA THR A 97 2.68 4.86 5.05
C THR A 97 4.14 4.47 5.22
N LEU A 98 5.02 5.05 4.40
CA LEU A 98 6.46 5.01 4.61
C LEU A 98 6.89 6.15 5.53
N VAL A 99 7.08 5.86 6.80
CA VAL A 99 7.56 6.83 7.79
C VAL A 99 9.06 6.99 7.64
N ARG A 100 9.49 8.17 7.20
CA ARG A 100 10.91 8.56 7.16
C ARG A 100 11.23 9.40 8.39
N ARG A 101 12.24 8.99 9.15
CA ARG A 101 12.73 9.73 10.33
C ARG A 101 14.17 10.16 10.12
N PHE A 102 14.47 11.41 10.45
CA PHE A 102 15.84 11.93 10.58
C PHE A 102 15.90 12.86 11.79
N SER A 103 17.11 13.05 12.35
CA SER A 103 17.34 14.04 13.41
C SER A 103 17.83 15.35 12.78
N PRO A 104 17.39 16.53 13.25
CA PRO A 104 17.97 17.81 12.83
C PRO A 104 19.49 17.89 13.05
N ASP A 105 20.02 17.17 14.04
CA ASP A 105 21.46 17.14 14.33
C ASP A 105 22.24 16.25 13.36
N ARG A 106 21.57 15.29 12.71
CA ARG A 106 22.13 14.37 11.71
C ARG A 106 21.15 14.16 10.56
N PRO A 107 20.84 15.21 9.78
CA PRO A 107 19.86 15.14 8.71
C PRO A 107 20.28 14.13 7.64
N GLU A 108 21.58 13.83 7.49
CA GLU A 108 22.11 12.81 6.59
C GLU A 108 21.64 11.37 6.93
N ALA A 109 21.33 11.08 8.20
CA ALA A 109 20.96 9.75 8.66
C ALA A 109 19.43 9.58 8.66
N THR A 110 18.90 8.81 7.71
CA THR A 110 17.47 8.51 7.59
C THR A 110 17.15 7.07 7.96
N ALA A 111 16.12 6.88 8.79
CA ALA A 111 15.49 5.58 9.02
C ALA A 111 14.13 5.53 8.33
N TYR A 112 13.76 4.35 7.82
CA TYR A 112 12.50 4.12 7.15
C TYR A 112 11.73 3.02 7.89
N GLU A 113 10.46 3.28 8.18
CA GLU A 113 9.55 2.34 8.83
C GLU A 113 8.25 2.30 8.01
N LEU A 114 7.87 1.12 7.52
CA LEU A 114 6.60 0.96 6.82
C LEU A 114 5.51 0.57 7.81
N GLN A 115 4.40 1.28 7.77
CA GLN A 115 3.19 0.93 8.51
C GLN A 115 2.04 0.78 7.52
N SER A 116 1.32 -0.34 7.62
CA SER A 116 0.13 -0.58 6.79
C SER A 116 -1.09 -0.79 7.68
N LYS A 117 -2.22 -0.21 7.28
CA LYS A 117 -3.54 -0.41 7.90
C LYS A 117 -4.57 -0.62 6.81
N ILE A 118 -5.54 -1.47 7.09
CA ILE A 118 -6.71 -1.72 6.26
C ILE A 118 -7.86 -0.92 6.85
N TYR A 119 -8.47 -0.07 6.04
CA TYR A 119 -9.73 0.59 6.34
C TYR A 119 -10.83 -0.04 5.50
N ILE A 120 -12.00 -0.25 6.09
CA ILE A 120 -13.21 -0.73 5.40
C ILE A 120 -14.30 0.33 5.51
N ASN A 121 -14.92 0.69 4.39
CA ASN A 121 -15.95 1.73 4.36
C ASN A 121 -17.18 1.32 5.19
N ARG A 122 -17.49 2.08 6.25
CA ARG A 122 -18.62 1.88 7.17
C ARG A 122 -19.99 1.85 6.50
N GLU A 123 -20.15 2.53 5.37
CA GLU A 123 -21.43 2.68 4.68
C GLU A 123 -21.79 1.50 3.78
N LEU A 124 -20.86 0.56 3.57
CA LEU A 124 -21.08 -0.62 2.74
C LEU A 124 -22.09 -1.58 3.35
N LYS A 125 -22.73 -2.35 2.48
CA LYS A 125 -23.49 -3.52 2.87
C LYS A 125 -22.53 -4.62 3.32
N VAL A 126 -23.01 -5.58 4.11
CA VAL A 126 -22.19 -6.70 4.61
C VAL A 126 -21.47 -7.43 3.48
N ARG A 127 -22.17 -7.71 2.37
CA ARG A 127 -21.57 -8.36 1.21
C ARG A 127 -20.37 -7.57 0.69
N ASP A 128 -20.60 -6.29 0.38
CA ASP A 128 -19.58 -5.46 -0.27
C ASP A 128 -18.40 -5.22 0.69
N ALA A 129 -18.66 -5.05 1.99
CA ALA A 129 -17.62 -4.96 3.01
C ALA A 129 -16.75 -6.22 3.13
N LEU A 130 -17.31 -7.42 2.88
CA LEU A 130 -16.54 -8.67 2.87
C LEU A 130 -15.64 -8.77 1.63
N LEU A 131 -16.15 -8.34 0.47
CA LEU A 131 -15.41 -8.32 -0.79
C LEU A 131 -14.27 -7.30 -0.71
N ASP A 132 -14.56 -6.07 -0.27
CA ASP A 132 -13.55 -5.05 -0.01
C ASP A 132 -12.53 -5.53 1.02
N LEU A 133 -12.94 -6.20 2.10
CA LEU A 133 -11.97 -6.75 3.06
C LEU A 133 -11.04 -7.78 2.40
N ALA A 134 -11.56 -8.67 1.54
CA ALA A 134 -10.73 -9.61 0.81
C ALA A 134 -9.74 -8.90 -0.14
N HIS A 135 -10.22 -7.88 -0.85
CA HIS A 135 -9.44 -7.02 -1.72
C HIS A 135 -8.29 -6.36 -0.96
N GLU A 136 -8.61 -5.67 0.14
CA GLU A 136 -7.62 -4.96 0.95
C GLU A 136 -6.63 -5.90 1.64
N LEU A 137 -7.07 -7.10 2.03
CA LEU A 137 -6.14 -8.11 2.55
C LEU A 137 -5.07 -8.48 1.52
N VAL A 138 -5.38 -8.53 0.22
CA VAL A 138 -4.37 -8.81 -0.82
C VAL A 138 -3.31 -7.72 -0.86
N HIS A 139 -3.71 -6.45 -0.88
CA HIS A 139 -2.77 -5.33 -0.80
C HIS A 139 -1.95 -5.41 0.49
N PHE A 140 -2.61 -5.58 1.63
CA PHE A 140 -1.93 -5.67 2.91
C PHE A 140 -0.94 -6.82 2.96
N ILE A 141 -1.23 -8.00 2.43
CA ILE A 141 -0.33 -9.15 2.52
C ILE A 141 0.83 -9.02 1.54
N TYR A 142 0.54 -8.67 0.29
CA TYR A 142 1.44 -8.92 -0.82
C TYR A 142 2.04 -7.67 -1.46
N LYS A 143 1.41 -6.50 -1.31
CA LYS A 143 1.93 -5.25 -1.90
C LYS A 143 3.34 -5.02 -1.35
N THR A 144 4.28 -4.97 -2.29
CA THR A 144 5.69 -4.77 -1.95
C THR A 144 5.87 -3.30 -1.56
N PRO A 145 6.57 -3.01 -0.45
CA PRO A 145 6.85 -1.63 -0.07
C PRO A 145 7.67 -0.96 -1.17
N PHE A 146 7.18 0.14 -1.73
CA PHE A 146 7.98 0.98 -2.59
C PHE A 146 8.67 2.06 -1.75
N ASN A 147 9.89 2.42 -2.14
CA ASN A 147 10.61 3.54 -1.55
C ASN A 147 10.76 4.63 -2.61
N PRO A 148 9.95 5.69 -2.58
CA PRO A 148 9.98 6.73 -3.61
C PRO A 148 11.24 7.61 -3.52
N TYR A 149 12.11 7.35 -2.54
CA TYR A 149 13.42 7.98 -2.42
C TYR A 149 14.54 7.22 -3.15
N GLN A 150 14.25 6.06 -3.75
CA GLN A 150 15.21 5.33 -4.59
C GLN A 150 15.25 5.92 -6.00
N ASP A 151 16.42 5.92 -6.63
CA ASP A 151 16.63 6.54 -7.94
C ASP A 151 15.92 5.80 -9.09
N GLU A 152 15.45 4.57 -8.87
CA GLU A 152 14.75 3.74 -9.86
C GLU A 152 13.22 3.91 -9.81
N PHE A 153 12.68 4.86 -9.04
CA PHE A 153 11.24 5.05 -8.91
C PHE A 153 10.66 5.81 -10.13
N GLN A 154 10.29 5.05 -11.16
CA GLN A 154 9.78 5.58 -12.44
C GLN A 154 8.26 5.40 -12.58
N VAL A 155 7.62 6.32 -13.31
CA VAL A 155 6.17 6.31 -13.57
C VAL A 155 5.70 4.98 -14.18
N LYS A 156 6.43 4.47 -15.18
CA LYS A 156 6.08 3.22 -15.85
C LYS A 156 6.03 2.06 -14.86
N ASP A 157 7.10 1.88 -14.09
CA ASP A 157 7.21 0.78 -13.15
C ASP A 157 6.19 0.92 -12.02
N PHE A 158 5.88 2.15 -11.60
CA PHE A 158 4.83 2.40 -10.63
C PHE A 158 3.45 2.00 -11.17
N ILE A 159 3.06 2.44 -12.36
CA ILE A 159 1.76 2.07 -12.96
C ILE A 159 1.65 0.56 -13.11
N VAL A 160 2.67 -0.09 -13.73
CA VAL A 160 2.65 -1.54 -13.94
C VAL A 160 2.63 -2.29 -12.61
N SER A 161 3.42 -1.88 -11.62
CA SER A 161 3.44 -2.55 -10.31
C SER A 161 2.16 -2.34 -9.50
N THR A 162 1.51 -1.19 -9.60
CA THR A 162 0.22 -0.92 -8.95
C THR A 162 -0.88 -1.80 -9.54
N LEU A 163 -0.91 -1.98 -10.86
CA LEU A 163 -1.94 -2.80 -11.51
C LEU A 163 -1.63 -4.30 -11.45
N GLU A 164 -0.47 -4.68 -11.99
CA GLU A 164 -0.09 -6.06 -12.29
C GLU A 164 0.92 -6.63 -11.30
N GLY A 165 1.54 -5.78 -10.48
CA GLY A 165 2.50 -6.24 -9.48
C GLY A 165 1.85 -7.19 -8.49
N ARG A 166 2.69 -7.97 -7.81
CA ARG A 166 2.23 -8.89 -6.77
C ARG A 166 1.51 -8.09 -5.67
N GLY A 167 0.24 -8.40 -5.45
CA GLY A 167 -0.62 -7.64 -4.52
C GLY A 167 -1.10 -6.29 -5.07
N GLY A 168 -1.01 -6.07 -6.37
CA GLY A 168 -1.65 -4.96 -7.08
C GLY A 168 -3.14 -5.19 -7.29
N GLU A 169 -3.78 -4.26 -7.98
CA GLU A 169 -5.24 -4.21 -8.19
C GLU A 169 -5.79 -5.47 -8.84
N ILE A 170 -5.07 -6.04 -9.81
CA ILE A 170 -5.51 -7.24 -10.53
C ILE A 170 -5.50 -8.46 -9.60
N ASP A 171 -4.44 -8.65 -8.81
CA ASP A 171 -4.39 -9.75 -7.84
C ASP A 171 -5.48 -9.60 -6.77
N ALA A 172 -5.75 -8.38 -6.33
CA ALA A 172 -6.77 -8.07 -5.34
C ALA A 172 -8.18 -8.39 -5.87
N PHE A 173 -8.49 -7.93 -7.09
CA PHE A 173 -9.78 -8.17 -7.71
C PHE A 173 -10.00 -9.66 -8.07
N LEU A 174 -8.96 -10.39 -8.46
CA LEU A 174 -9.06 -11.84 -8.65
C LEU A 174 -9.43 -12.56 -7.35
N ALA A 175 -8.81 -12.20 -6.23
CA ALA A 175 -9.11 -12.79 -4.94
C ALA A 175 -10.51 -12.41 -4.45
N GLU A 176 -10.93 -11.16 -4.65
CA GLU A 176 -12.28 -10.66 -4.40
C GLU A 176 -13.33 -11.52 -5.10
N CYS A 177 -13.17 -11.77 -6.41
CA CYS A 177 -14.08 -12.61 -7.18
C CYS A 177 -14.11 -14.08 -6.74
N LEU A 178 -12.98 -14.62 -6.27
CA LEU A 178 -12.94 -15.97 -5.69
C LEU A 178 -13.72 -16.02 -4.37
N VAL A 179 -13.52 -15.04 -3.49
CA VAL A 179 -14.27 -14.92 -2.23
C VAL A 179 -15.76 -14.74 -2.49
N GLU A 180 -16.14 -13.92 -3.46
CA GLU A 180 -17.54 -13.72 -3.84
C GLU A 180 -18.21 -15.04 -4.19
N ARG A 181 -17.57 -15.83 -5.05
CA ARG A 181 -18.09 -17.13 -5.50
C ARG A 181 -18.20 -18.14 -4.36
N GLU A 182 -17.27 -18.12 -3.43
CA GLU A 182 -17.24 -19.05 -2.29
C GLU A 182 -18.29 -18.70 -1.23
N LEU A 183 -18.50 -17.41 -0.95
CA LEU A 183 -19.45 -16.96 0.07
C LEU A 183 -20.89 -16.83 -0.47
N PHE A 184 -21.07 -16.53 -1.75
CA PHE A 184 -22.38 -16.19 -2.34
C PHE A 184 -22.69 -16.97 -3.63
N PRO A 185 -22.68 -18.33 -3.61
CA PRO A 185 -22.77 -19.14 -4.82
C PRO A 185 -24.12 -19.06 -5.55
N SER A 186 -25.20 -18.68 -4.85
CA SER A 186 -26.59 -18.70 -5.31
C SER A 186 -27.15 -17.33 -5.71
N ARG A 187 -26.38 -16.25 -5.64
CA ARG A 187 -26.79 -14.92 -6.11
C ARG A 187 -26.29 -14.69 -7.54
N ASN A 188 -27.10 -13.97 -8.34
CA ASN A 188 -26.89 -13.74 -9.77
C ASN A 188 -25.46 -13.27 -10.06
N ARG A 189 -24.67 -14.19 -10.63
CA ARG A 189 -23.34 -13.93 -11.17
C ARG A 189 -23.37 -12.78 -12.17
N ASP A 190 -24.51 -12.58 -12.84
CA ASP A 190 -24.71 -11.65 -13.95
C ASP A 190 -24.62 -10.16 -13.58
N ASN A 191 -24.72 -9.79 -12.30
CA ASN A 191 -24.67 -8.38 -11.86
C ASN A 191 -23.35 -7.98 -11.19
N SER A 192 -22.33 -8.84 -11.22
CA SER A 192 -20.99 -8.54 -10.68
C SER A 192 -20.00 -8.24 -11.80
N ASN A 193 -19.08 -7.31 -11.56
CA ASN A 193 -17.96 -7.04 -12.46
C ASN A 193 -17.04 -8.28 -12.64
N CYS A 194 -17.15 -9.27 -11.75
CA CYS A 194 -16.41 -10.52 -11.87
C CYS A 194 -16.70 -11.27 -13.18
N VAL A 195 -17.89 -11.10 -13.78
CA VAL A 195 -18.24 -11.71 -15.09
C VAL A 195 -17.32 -11.25 -16.21
N LEU A 196 -16.84 -10.00 -16.16
CA LEU A 196 -15.98 -9.42 -17.19
C LEU A 196 -14.64 -10.14 -17.30
N ILE A 197 -14.19 -10.78 -16.21
CA ILE A 197 -12.87 -11.41 -16.14
C ILE A 197 -12.93 -12.94 -16.10
N LEU A 198 -14.10 -13.57 -16.24
CA LEU A 198 -14.20 -15.03 -16.20
C LEU A 198 -13.55 -15.68 -17.43
N GLY A 199 -12.71 -16.69 -17.19
CA GLY A 199 -12.20 -17.61 -18.19
C GLY A 199 -13.27 -18.59 -18.70
N GLU A 200 -12.89 -19.42 -19.67
CA GLU A 200 -13.77 -20.46 -20.23
C GLU A 200 -14.15 -21.52 -19.20
N ASP A 201 -13.31 -21.72 -18.19
CA ASP A 201 -13.54 -22.63 -17.06
C ASP A 201 -14.42 -22.02 -15.95
N GLY A 202 -14.88 -20.79 -16.12
CA GLY A 202 -15.67 -20.05 -15.13
C GLY A 202 -14.85 -19.61 -13.89
N ASN A 203 -13.52 -19.68 -13.93
CA ASN A 203 -12.64 -19.08 -12.95
C ASN A 203 -12.19 -17.68 -13.40
N PRO A 204 -11.88 -16.76 -12.47
CA PRO A 204 -11.28 -15.48 -12.83
C PRO A 204 -9.96 -15.67 -13.60
N SER A 205 -9.86 -15.05 -14.78
CA SER A 205 -8.70 -15.08 -15.65
C SER A 205 -7.88 -13.80 -15.49
N ARG A 206 -6.62 -13.95 -15.06
CA ARG A 206 -5.69 -12.82 -14.93
C ARG A 206 -5.50 -12.07 -16.24
N GLN A 207 -5.42 -12.78 -17.37
CA GLN A 207 -5.23 -12.13 -18.68
C GLN A 207 -6.42 -11.24 -19.04
N LYS A 208 -7.65 -11.68 -18.77
CA LYS A 208 -8.84 -10.85 -18.98
C LYS A 208 -8.88 -9.67 -18.02
N ALA A 209 -8.54 -9.89 -16.74
CA ALA A 209 -8.44 -8.82 -15.77
C ALA A 209 -7.42 -7.74 -16.19
N VAL A 210 -6.23 -8.13 -16.68
CA VAL A 210 -5.27 -7.19 -17.27
C VAL A 210 -5.94 -6.37 -18.39
N ALA A 211 -6.55 -7.03 -19.39
CA ALA A 211 -7.18 -6.32 -20.49
C ALA A 211 -8.26 -5.33 -20.03
N GLU A 212 -9.09 -5.70 -19.06
CA GLU A 212 -10.15 -4.84 -18.55
C GLU A 212 -9.63 -3.66 -17.72
N PHE A 213 -8.60 -3.86 -16.87
CA PHE A 213 -8.02 -2.80 -16.04
C PHE A 213 -7.29 -1.73 -16.86
N TYR A 214 -6.81 -2.06 -18.06
CA TYR A 214 -6.17 -1.11 -18.97
C TYR A 214 -7.15 -0.37 -19.90
N ARG A 215 -8.46 -0.65 -19.84
CA ARG A 215 -9.45 0.17 -20.55
C ARG A 215 -9.59 1.52 -19.86
N VAL A 216 -9.33 2.60 -20.59
CA VAL A 216 -9.37 3.97 -20.04
C VAL A 216 -10.46 4.84 -20.68
N GLY A 217 -11.13 4.37 -21.73
CA GLY A 217 -12.27 5.07 -22.32
C GLY A 217 -11.92 6.46 -22.83
N ALA A 218 -12.81 7.41 -22.55
CA ALA A 218 -12.65 8.82 -22.91
C ALA A 218 -11.39 9.48 -22.30
N TYR A 219 -10.77 8.86 -21.30
CA TYR A 219 -9.55 9.38 -20.66
C TYR A 219 -8.28 9.11 -21.48
N LEU A 220 -8.33 8.30 -22.55
CA LEU A 220 -7.13 7.88 -23.29
C LEU A 220 -6.26 9.05 -23.75
N LYS A 221 -6.86 10.06 -24.39
CA LYS A 221 -6.11 11.21 -24.93
C LYS A 221 -5.44 12.03 -23.83
N MET A 222 -6.13 12.23 -22.71
CA MET A 222 -5.59 12.96 -21.57
C MET A 222 -4.46 12.17 -20.93
N LEU A 223 -4.66 10.88 -20.69
CA LEU A 223 -3.62 10.01 -20.12
C LEU A 223 -2.38 9.95 -21.02
N GLN A 224 -2.55 9.88 -22.34
CA GLN A 224 -1.41 9.93 -23.28
C GLN A 224 -0.65 11.27 -23.20
N ALA A 225 -1.36 12.38 -23.10
CA ALA A 225 -0.73 13.70 -22.90
C ALA A 225 0.01 13.78 -21.56
N ASP A 226 -0.56 13.20 -20.50
CA ASP A 226 0.07 13.16 -19.19
C ASP A 226 1.33 12.29 -19.18
N LEU A 227 1.27 11.10 -19.79
CA LEU A 227 2.41 10.19 -19.93
C LEU A 227 3.55 10.80 -20.77
N ALA A 228 3.23 11.57 -21.80
CA ALA A 228 4.23 12.25 -22.63
C ALA A 228 5.09 13.23 -21.82
N ARG A 229 4.55 13.83 -20.73
CA ARG A 229 5.32 14.68 -19.81
C ARG A 229 6.45 13.93 -19.10
N TYR A 230 6.32 12.60 -18.99
CA TYR A 230 7.32 11.70 -18.42
C TYR A 230 8.14 10.96 -19.48
N HIS A 231 8.12 11.44 -20.73
CA HIS A 231 8.76 10.80 -21.88
C HIS A 231 8.28 9.36 -22.13
N LEU A 232 7.03 9.07 -21.75
CA LEU A 232 6.40 7.77 -21.99
C LEU A 232 5.49 7.82 -23.21
N THR A 233 5.48 6.73 -23.98
CA THR A 233 4.63 6.55 -25.16
C THR A 233 3.62 5.42 -24.95
N SER A 234 2.57 5.41 -25.76
CA SER A 234 1.55 4.36 -25.75
C SER A 234 2.12 2.95 -25.99
N GLU A 235 3.27 2.85 -26.68
CA GLU A 235 3.95 1.57 -26.93
C GLU A 235 4.42 0.87 -25.65
N GLN A 236 4.64 1.63 -24.57
CA GLN A 236 5.04 1.08 -23.27
C GLN A 236 3.86 0.51 -22.48
N PHE A 237 2.62 0.77 -22.91
CA PHE A 237 1.38 0.29 -22.32
C PHE A 237 0.45 -0.29 -23.41
N PRO A 238 0.87 -1.36 -24.11
CA PRO A 238 0.17 -1.87 -25.29
C PRO A 238 -1.25 -2.37 -25.02
N GLN A 239 -1.60 -2.62 -23.76
CA GLN A 239 -2.93 -3.06 -23.33
C GLN A 239 -3.94 -1.91 -23.22
N MET A 240 -3.48 -0.66 -23.27
CA MET A 240 -4.33 0.51 -23.05
C MET A 240 -5.23 0.78 -24.25
N THR A 241 -6.55 0.84 -24.04
CA THR A 241 -7.54 1.09 -25.10
C THR A 241 -8.52 2.21 -24.72
N ASP A 242 -9.18 2.79 -25.73
CA ASP A 242 -10.28 3.75 -25.57
C ASP A 242 -11.65 3.08 -25.38
N ASP A 243 -11.69 1.76 -25.16
CA ASP A 243 -12.90 1.05 -24.77
C ASP A 243 -13.42 1.56 -23.42
N HIS A 244 -14.72 1.40 -23.19
CA HIS A 244 -15.35 1.82 -21.94
C HIS A 244 -14.66 1.20 -20.71
N ALA A 245 -14.27 2.05 -19.76
CA ALA A 245 -13.59 1.65 -18.54
C ALA A 245 -14.60 1.13 -17.51
N ASN A 246 -14.61 -0.19 -17.29
CA ASN A 246 -15.47 -0.84 -16.29
C ASN A 246 -14.91 -0.73 -14.87
N PHE A 247 -13.58 -0.59 -14.75
CA PHE A 247 -12.86 -0.58 -13.49
C PHE A 247 -12.39 0.83 -13.16
N ILE A 248 -13.03 1.43 -12.15
CA ILE A 248 -12.79 2.80 -11.70
C ILE A 248 -12.22 2.76 -10.28
N SER A 249 -11.12 3.49 -10.05
CA SER A 249 -10.55 3.64 -8.71
C SER A 249 -11.51 4.39 -7.80
N SER A 250 -11.81 3.82 -6.64
CA SER A 250 -12.65 4.45 -5.60
C SER A 250 -12.03 5.74 -5.05
N ALA A 251 -10.71 5.81 -4.95
CA ALA A 251 -9.99 6.95 -4.39
C ALA A 251 -9.91 8.15 -5.35
N TYR A 252 -9.80 7.90 -6.66
CA TYR A 252 -9.58 8.95 -7.66
C TYR A 252 -10.74 9.16 -8.64
N ALA A 253 -11.77 8.31 -8.60
CA ALA A 253 -12.94 8.33 -9.48
C ALA A 253 -12.59 8.36 -10.98
N VAL A 254 -11.50 7.68 -11.36
CA VAL A 254 -11.01 7.55 -12.75
C VAL A 254 -10.49 6.13 -13.00
N PRO A 255 -10.30 5.73 -14.28
CA PRO A 255 -9.73 4.43 -14.61
C PRO A 255 -8.35 4.21 -13.99
N TYR A 256 -8.04 2.97 -13.65
CA TYR A 256 -6.88 2.63 -12.83
C TYR A 256 -5.51 3.10 -13.36
N PRO A 257 -5.19 3.04 -14.67
CA PRO A 257 -3.93 3.59 -15.18
C PRO A 257 -3.77 5.09 -14.89
N LEU A 258 -4.85 5.86 -15.03
CA LEU A 258 -4.84 7.29 -14.69
C LEU A 258 -4.82 7.52 -13.17
N ALA A 259 -5.51 6.68 -12.39
CA ALA A 259 -5.46 6.74 -10.94
C ALA A 259 -4.03 6.50 -10.42
N ALA A 260 -3.34 5.48 -10.92
CA ALA A 260 -1.96 5.18 -10.56
C ALA A 260 -1.00 6.32 -10.92
N LEU A 261 -1.19 6.99 -12.06
CA LEU A 261 -0.40 8.16 -12.42
C LEU A 261 -0.62 9.32 -11.42
N ARG A 262 -1.87 9.59 -11.03
CA ARG A 262 -2.19 10.62 -10.04
C ARG A 262 -1.65 10.28 -8.65
N GLU A 263 -1.68 9.01 -8.27
CA GLU A 263 -1.07 8.52 -7.03
C GLU A 263 0.44 8.75 -7.05
N PHE A 264 1.12 8.40 -8.14
CA PHE A 264 2.54 8.68 -8.33
C PHE A 264 2.86 10.18 -8.17
N GLU A 265 2.12 11.04 -8.86
CA GLU A 265 2.30 12.50 -8.78
C GLU A 265 2.13 13.03 -7.35
N THR A 266 1.14 12.51 -6.63
CA THR A 266 0.88 12.86 -5.23
C THR A 266 2.04 12.45 -4.32
N ILE A 267 2.52 11.21 -4.47
CA ILE A 267 3.67 10.68 -3.71
C ILE A 267 4.91 11.52 -3.97
N MET A 268 5.21 11.79 -5.24
CA MET A 268 6.42 12.51 -5.64
C MET A 268 6.38 13.97 -5.22
N GLY A 269 5.23 14.63 -5.30
CA GLY A 269 5.05 15.97 -4.74
C GLY A 269 5.41 16.03 -3.25
N LYS A 270 4.98 15.03 -2.46
CA LYS A 270 5.33 14.94 -1.03
C LYS A 270 6.79 14.60 -0.78
N VAL A 271 7.39 13.73 -1.59
CA VAL A 271 8.83 13.44 -1.53
C VAL A 271 9.64 14.72 -1.75
N CYS A 272 9.28 15.49 -2.77
CA CYS A 272 9.94 16.75 -3.10
C CYS A 272 9.80 17.79 -1.98
N GLU A 273 8.58 17.96 -1.43
CA GLU A 273 8.36 18.85 -0.28
C GLU A 273 9.26 18.48 0.92
N ASN A 274 9.39 17.18 1.20
CA ASN A 274 10.18 16.68 2.31
C ASN A 274 11.70 16.80 2.07
N ASP A 275 12.18 16.48 0.87
CA ASP A 275 13.60 16.62 0.53
C ASP A 275 14.02 18.10 0.49
N TYR A 276 13.14 19.00 0.04
CA TYR A 276 13.38 20.45 0.12
C TYR A 276 13.57 20.91 1.57
N LYS A 277 12.63 20.55 2.47
CA LYS A 277 12.74 20.86 3.91
C LYS A 277 14.05 20.32 4.52
N ARG A 278 14.43 19.09 4.18
CA ARG A 278 15.67 18.46 4.66
C ARG A 278 16.92 19.16 4.13
N LEU A 279 16.94 19.59 2.86
CA LEU A 279 18.04 20.36 2.29
C LEU A 279 18.23 21.70 3.02
N SER A 280 17.15 22.37 3.42
CA SER A 280 17.23 23.60 4.21
C SER A 280 17.92 23.38 5.56
N TYR A 281 17.52 22.35 6.32
CA TYR A 281 18.20 21.99 7.57
C TYR A 281 19.68 21.65 7.38
N MET A 282 20.01 20.91 6.31
CA MET A 282 21.41 20.59 5.99
C MET A 282 22.22 21.86 5.71
N ARG A 283 21.68 22.78 4.90
CA ARG A 283 22.32 24.06 4.58
C ARG A 283 22.60 24.89 5.84
N GLU A 284 21.63 25.01 6.73
CA GLU A 284 21.77 25.72 8.00
C GLU A 284 22.87 25.09 8.87
N SER A 285 22.88 23.76 9.00
CA SER A 285 23.89 23.03 9.78
C SER A 285 25.32 23.16 9.24
N ILE A 286 25.46 23.37 7.93
CA ILE A 286 26.74 23.57 7.23
C ILE A 286 27.18 25.04 7.28
N GLY A 287 26.22 25.98 7.32
CA GLY A 287 26.46 27.42 7.43
C GLY A 287 26.87 27.85 8.83
N ASN A 288 26.25 27.27 9.86
CA ASN A 288 26.46 27.58 11.27
C ASN A 288 26.84 26.32 12.08
N PRO A 289 28.10 25.86 12.01
CA PRO A 289 28.54 24.66 12.73
C PRO A 289 28.58 24.83 14.27
N ILE A 290 28.40 26.06 14.79
CA ILE A 290 28.43 26.36 16.24
C ILE A 290 27.34 27.40 16.57
N GLY A 291 26.35 27.02 17.38
CA GLY A 291 25.47 27.97 18.09
C GLY A 291 23.99 27.65 18.00
N ARG A 292 23.43 27.05 19.05
CA ARG A 292 21.99 27.04 19.31
C ARG A 292 21.49 28.48 19.46
N GLY A 293 20.86 29.02 18.42
CA GLY A 293 19.93 30.14 18.57
C GLY A 293 18.60 29.62 19.09
N LEU A 294 18.04 30.29 20.10
CA LEU A 294 16.70 29.99 20.65
C LEU A 294 15.65 30.00 19.54
N ALA A 295 14.72 29.04 19.59
CA ALA A 295 13.60 28.90 18.64
C ALA A 295 12.64 30.12 18.60
N SER A 296 12.86 31.14 19.43
CA SER A 296 12.00 32.33 19.56
C SER A 296 12.38 33.51 18.64
N VAL A 297 13.35 33.35 17.72
CA VAL A 297 13.82 34.47 16.86
C VAL A 297 13.55 34.26 15.35
N LEU A 298 12.96 33.15 14.93
CA LEU A 298 12.83 32.79 13.50
C LEU A 298 11.46 33.10 12.87
N HIS A 299 10.82 34.19 13.28
CA HIS A 299 9.64 34.73 12.59
C HIS A 299 9.82 36.23 12.30
N SER A 300 10.85 36.54 11.53
CA SER A 300 10.84 37.76 10.70
C SER A 300 11.88 37.59 9.60
N GLU A 301 11.39 37.65 8.36
CA GLU A 301 12.13 38.08 7.18
C GLU A 301 13.23 37.14 6.68
N ASP A 302 12.87 36.28 5.73
CA ASP A 302 13.54 36.23 4.42
C ASP A 302 12.75 35.30 3.49
N SER A 303 11.82 35.92 2.76
CA SER A 303 11.21 35.36 1.56
C SER A 303 12.09 35.63 0.34
N ASP A 304 13.41 35.42 0.47
CA ASP A 304 14.29 35.33 -0.69
C ASP A 304 14.29 33.88 -1.14
N SER A 305 13.61 33.66 -2.26
CA SER A 305 13.65 32.44 -3.06
C SER A 305 15.09 32.21 -3.54
N ALA A 306 15.91 31.63 -2.66
CA ALA A 306 17.26 31.21 -2.97
C ALA A 306 17.20 30.00 -3.92
N SER A 307 16.98 30.31 -5.20
CA SER A 307 17.36 29.47 -6.33
C SER A 307 18.78 29.00 -6.07
N THR A 308 18.90 27.74 -5.69
CA THR A 308 20.19 27.10 -5.45
C THR A 308 20.75 26.78 -6.81
N THR A 309 21.27 27.81 -7.48
CA THR A 309 21.90 27.65 -8.78
C THR A 309 23.09 26.70 -8.62
N MET A 310 23.34 25.88 -9.64
CA MET A 310 24.45 24.90 -9.65
C MET A 310 25.80 25.52 -9.25
N ALA A 311 26.00 26.82 -9.53
CA ALA A 311 27.18 27.59 -9.14
C ALA A 311 27.40 27.72 -7.61
N GLY A 312 26.38 27.47 -6.78
CA GLY A 312 26.49 27.46 -5.32
C GLY A 312 26.92 26.12 -4.72
N LEU A 313 26.82 25.02 -5.47
CA LEU A 313 27.10 23.66 -4.97
C LEU A 313 28.60 23.41 -4.80
N ASP A 314 29.45 23.91 -5.70
CA ASP A 314 30.91 23.75 -5.64
C ASP A 314 31.49 24.36 -4.35
N LYS A 315 30.93 25.48 -3.89
CA LYS A 315 31.31 26.10 -2.60
C LYS A 315 30.91 25.25 -1.39
N MET A 316 29.85 24.46 -1.49
CA MET A 316 29.39 23.57 -0.42
C MET A 316 30.23 22.29 -0.37
N GLU A 317 30.70 21.79 -1.52
CA GLU A 317 31.54 20.58 -1.57
C GLU A 317 32.85 20.75 -0.78
N GLY A 318 33.41 21.96 -0.80
CA GLY A 318 34.60 22.34 -0.02
C GLY A 318 34.42 22.32 1.50
N LYS A 319 33.18 22.22 2.02
CA LYS A 319 32.86 22.22 3.46
C LYS A 319 32.93 20.83 4.13
N GLY A 320 33.76 19.94 3.58
CA GLY A 320 34.01 18.62 4.15
C GLY A 320 32.92 17.59 3.83
N ALA A 321 32.87 16.51 4.64
CA ALA A 321 32.00 15.36 4.36
C ALA A 321 30.51 15.71 4.30
N ARG A 322 30.04 16.60 5.20
CA ARG A 322 28.65 17.09 5.20
C ARG A 322 28.32 17.92 3.97
N GLY A 323 29.28 18.73 3.50
CA GLY A 323 29.17 19.49 2.27
C GLY A 323 28.95 18.60 1.04
N ARG A 324 29.77 17.54 0.91
CA ARG A 324 29.61 16.55 -0.17
C ARG A 324 28.26 15.84 -0.14
N GLU A 325 27.78 15.44 1.04
CA GLU A 325 26.46 14.80 1.18
C GLU A 325 25.31 15.77 0.83
N PHE A 326 25.43 17.04 1.20
CA PHE A 326 24.47 18.07 0.77
C PHE A 326 24.43 18.19 -0.75
N VAL A 327 25.59 18.25 -1.43
CA VAL A 327 25.65 18.37 -2.89
C VAL A 327 25.02 17.15 -3.57
N LYS A 328 25.34 15.93 -3.13
CA LYS A 328 24.71 14.70 -3.65
C LYS A 328 23.19 14.73 -3.51
N MET A 329 22.71 15.14 -2.34
CA MET A 329 21.27 15.21 -2.07
C MET A 329 20.60 16.30 -2.92
N ALA A 330 21.22 17.47 -3.06
CA ALA A 330 20.69 18.57 -3.88
C ALA A 330 20.59 18.16 -5.35
N GLN A 331 21.60 17.46 -5.88
CA GLN A 331 21.57 16.92 -7.24
C GLN A 331 20.49 15.84 -7.42
N SER A 332 20.30 14.94 -6.45
CA SER A 332 19.21 13.94 -6.48
C SER A 332 17.84 14.62 -6.45
N TYR A 333 17.65 15.60 -5.56
CA TYR A 333 16.44 16.42 -5.50
C TYR A 333 16.16 17.11 -6.84
N GLN A 334 17.16 17.76 -7.44
CA GLN A 334 16.98 18.45 -8.70
C GLN A 334 16.50 17.50 -9.80
N ARG A 335 17.17 16.35 -10.00
CA ARG A 335 16.76 15.35 -11.01
C ARG A 335 15.36 14.81 -10.79
N ARG A 336 14.97 14.61 -9.53
CA ARG A 336 13.69 13.98 -9.15
C ARG A 336 12.51 14.96 -9.18
N CYS A 337 12.76 16.21 -8.79
CA CYS A 337 11.73 17.18 -8.49
C CYS A 337 11.59 18.28 -9.54
N GLU A 338 12.40 18.28 -10.60
CA GLU A 338 12.34 19.25 -11.70
C GLU A 338 10.91 19.39 -12.27
N PHE A 339 10.18 18.28 -12.39
CA PHE A 339 8.79 18.26 -12.88
C PHE A 339 7.74 18.78 -11.89
N PHE A 340 8.10 18.88 -10.60
CA PHE A 340 7.17 19.21 -9.50
C PHE A 340 7.43 20.60 -8.92
N GLN A 341 8.38 21.37 -9.46
CA GLN A 341 8.58 22.75 -9.04
C GLN A 341 7.44 23.63 -9.60
N PRO A 342 6.85 24.51 -8.78
CA PRO A 342 5.93 25.52 -9.31
C PRO A 342 6.70 26.38 -10.33
N GLN A 343 6.16 26.47 -11.55
CA GLN A 343 6.69 27.35 -12.60
C GLN A 343 6.47 28.82 -12.25
#